data_AF-E4X8C0-F1
#
_entry.id   AF-E4X8C0-F1
#
_cell.length_a   1.000
_cell.length_b   1.000
_cell.length_c   1.000
_cell.angle_alpha   90.00
_cell.angle_beta   90.00
_cell.angle_gamma   90.00
#
_symmetry.space_group_name_H-M   'P 1'
#
loop_
_entity.id
_entity.type
_entity.pdbx_description
1 polymer ?
#
loop_
_entity_poly.entity_id
_entity_poly.type
_entity_poly.pdbx_seq_one_letter_code
_entity_poly.pdbx_strand_id
1 'polypeptide(L)'
;MTIDKIETGLKRRRKVLFNRVKFLTLTQAFSPPVFATQAGAPVFNQDVSAQQNENKEMICFLKCFLCCAITPFIIVPIFIIFDPEGGPSRPGGPPGLYNMATSFVDQGSIDGLALGICDGNFKYNVTTSGIIQSDNYPASYNPHSSCTNQFNSTADGITFEFQSFFTDEHFDYIVFRDSDGNDYGGHSCSGHLDGTRVSVDNLRLPISIHFKSDLIEQRTGFSIAVSAGYDSSNEITIGRCGEQNFNDYDYYYN
;
A
#
# COMPACT_ATOMS: atom_id res chain seq x y z
N MET A 1 -8.30 3.00 -78.96
CA MET A 1 -8.35 4.47 -78.93
C MET A 1 -7.66 4.88 -77.64
N THR A 2 -6.43 5.35 -77.77
CA THR A 2 -5.47 5.69 -76.71
C THR A 2 -5.38 7.22 -76.67
N ILE A 3 -5.25 7.82 -75.48
CA ILE A 3 -4.65 9.14 -75.13
C ILE A 3 -5.00 9.33 -73.63
N ASP A 4 -4.11 9.03 -72.70
CA ASP A 4 -2.96 9.81 -72.18
C ASP A 4 -3.28 11.05 -71.32
N LYS A 5 -2.84 10.92 -70.06
CA LYS A 5 -2.17 11.90 -69.17
C LYS A 5 -2.50 13.39 -69.31
N ILE A 6 -3.01 13.95 -68.21
CA ILE A 6 -2.72 15.35 -67.81
C ILE A 6 -2.19 15.35 -66.38
N GLU A 7 -0.86 15.41 -66.26
CA GLU A 7 -0.16 15.93 -65.08
C GLU A 7 -0.22 17.46 -65.12
N THR A 8 -0.66 18.11 -64.04
CA THR A 8 -0.30 19.52 -63.77
C THR A 8 0.03 19.69 -62.30
N GLY A 9 1.26 20.14 -62.06
CA GLY A 9 1.85 20.26 -60.75
C GLY A 9 1.40 21.49 -59.98
N LEU A 10 1.38 21.36 -58.65
CA LEU A 10 1.42 22.48 -57.73
C LEU A 10 2.55 22.29 -56.70
N LYS A 11 3.77 22.60 -57.14
CA LYS A 11 4.98 22.64 -56.31
C LYS A 11 4.94 23.90 -55.44
N ARG A 12 4.14 23.90 -54.36
CA ARG A 12 4.12 25.00 -53.38
C ARG A 12 5.27 24.84 -52.38
N ARG A 13 6.35 25.59 -52.65
CA ARG A 13 7.45 25.84 -51.72
C ARG A 13 6.91 26.45 -50.41
N ARG A 14 6.87 25.68 -49.32
CA ARG A 14 6.80 26.26 -47.97
C ARG A 14 8.22 26.62 -47.55
N LYS A 15 8.50 27.93 -47.53
CA LYS A 15 9.71 28.52 -46.94
C LYS A 15 9.78 28.10 -45.47
N VAL A 16 10.90 27.51 -45.10
CA VAL A 16 11.32 27.28 -43.72
C VAL A 16 11.57 28.66 -43.09
N LEU A 17 10.75 29.03 -42.12
CA LEU A 17 10.95 30.22 -41.30
C LEU A 17 11.76 29.78 -40.06
N PHE A 18 13.08 29.90 -40.14
CA PHE A 18 13.95 29.77 -38.97
C PHE A 18 13.75 31.00 -38.08
N ASN A 19 12.94 30.87 -37.04
CA ASN A 19 12.88 31.86 -35.98
C ASN A 19 14.16 31.74 -35.14
N ARG A 20 14.99 32.79 -35.22
CA ARG A 20 16.10 33.05 -34.30
C ARG A 20 15.54 33.23 -32.88
N VAL A 21 15.60 32.19 -32.06
CA VAL A 21 15.51 32.34 -30.61
C VAL A 21 16.87 32.84 -30.14
N LYS A 22 16.92 34.11 -29.70
CA LYS A 22 18.08 34.67 -29.00
C LYS A 22 18.20 33.94 -27.65
N PHE A 23 19.28 33.19 -27.49
CA PHE A 23 19.77 32.76 -26.19
C PHE A 23 20.18 34.02 -25.40
N LEU A 24 19.39 34.38 -24.40
CA LEU A 24 19.80 35.29 -23.33
C LEU A 24 20.39 34.41 -22.23
N THR A 25 21.72 34.33 -22.19
CA THR A 25 22.48 33.73 -21.11
C THR A 25 22.33 34.62 -19.88
N LEU A 26 21.46 34.25 -18.95
CA LEU A 26 21.44 34.80 -17.60
C LEU A 26 22.47 34.04 -16.76
N THR A 27 23.68 34.58 -16.66
CA THR A 27 24.62 34.18 -15.59
C THR A 27 24.18 34.85 -14.30
N GLN A 28 23.42 34.16 -13.46
CA GLN A 28 23.28 34.51 -12.04
C GLN A 28 24.18 33.60 -11.22
N ALA A 29 25.27 34.17 -10.73
CA ALA A 29 26.13 33.59 -9.73
C ALA A 29 25.43 33.68 -8.37
N PHE A 30 24.95 32.56 -7.86
CA PHE A 30 24.59 32.44 -6.45
C PHE A 30 25.79 31.84 -5.70
N SER A 31 26.44 32.70 -4.94
CA SER A 31 27.46 32.35 -3.96
C SER A 31 26.84 31.44 -2.87
N PRO A 32 27.52 30.37 -2.44
CA PRO A 32 27.06 29.59 -1.30
C PRO A 32 27.26 30.38 0.01
N PRO A 33 26.34 30.26 0.99
CA PRO A 33 26.57 30.81 2.32
C PRO A 33 27.70 30.03 3.01
N VAL A 34 28.72 30.79 3.43
CA VAL A 34 29.81 30.34 4.30
C VAL A 34 29.22 30.06 5.68
N PHE A 35 29.08 28.78 6.04
CA PHE A 35 28.87 28.41 7.45
C PHE A 35 30.23 28.26 8.12
N ALA A 36 30.45 29.12 9.10
CA ALA A 36 31.64 29.15 9.92
C ALA A 36 31.74 27.88 10.79
N THR A 37 32.86 27.19 10.64
CA THR A 37 33.40 26.21 11.57
C THR A 37 33.80 26.91 12.87
N GLN A 38 33.19 26.55 14.00
CA GLN A 38 33.82 26.77 15.31
C GLN A 38 34.23 25.42 15.89
N ALA A 39 35.55 25.27 16.01
CA ALA A 39 36.21 24.26 16.81
C ALA A 39 36.21 24.68 18.29
N GLY A 40 36.07 23.72 19.20
CA GLY A 40 36.32 23.95 20.63
C GLY A 40 35.66 22.90 21.53
N ALA A 41 36.33 21.75 21.71
CA ALA A 41 36.03 20.77 22.75
C ALA A 41 36.25 21.35 24.18
N PRO A 42 35.78 20.71 25.25
CA PRO A 42 36.53 19.55 25.75
C PRO A 42 35.67 18.35 26.16
N VAL A 43 36.36 17.21 26.04
CA VAL A 43 36.15 15.91 26.66
C VAL A 43 35.76 16.03 28.14
N PHE A 44 34.70 15.34 28.55
CA PHE A 44 34.51 14.90 29.92
C PHE A 44 34.20 13.41 29.93
N ASN A 45 35.19 12.63 30.36
CA ASN A 45 35.04 11.24 30.77
C ASN A 45 34.26 11.22 32.09
N GLN A 46 33.24 10.39 32.18
CA GLN A 46 32.86 9.77 33.45
C GLN A 46 32.24 8.40 33.18
N ASP A 47 33.11 7.39 33.23
CA ASP A 47 32.74 6.05 33.69
C ASP A 47 32.30 6.15 35.15
N VAL A 48 31.03 5.89 35.45
CA VAL A 48 30.60 5.29 36.72
C VAL A 48 29.39 4.39 36.47
N SER A 49 29.65 3.09 36.53
CA SER A 49 28.80 2.01 37.03
C SER A 49 27.40 2.38 37.57
N ALA A 50 26.37 1.71 37.05
CA ALA A 50 25.40 1.00 37.90
C ALA A 50 24.45 0.14 37.03
N GLN A 51 24.55 -1.18 37.21
CA GLN A 51 23.43 -2.12 37.08
C GLN A 51 22.20 -1.57 37.82
N GLN A 52 21.07 -1.40 37.15
CA GLN A 52 19.73 -1.43 37.76
C GLN A 52 18.64 -1.39 36.68
N ASN A 53 18.12 -2.55 36.29
CA ASN A 53 16.69 -2.83 36.09
C ASN A 53 16.49 -4.21 35.45
N GLU A 54 16.95 -5.25 36.14
CA GLU A 54 16.19 -6.51 36.16
C GLU A 54 15.23 -6.42 37.36
N ASN A 55 13.99 -6.90 37.19
CA ASN A 55 12.87 -6.95 38.16
C ASN A 55 11.71 -5.96 37.94
N LYS A 56 11.14 -5.92 36.73
CA LYS A 56 9.73 -5.46 36.54
C LYS A 56 8.76 -6.50 35.97
N GLU A 57 9.20 -7.71 35.66
CA GLU A 57 8.36 -8.76 35.05
C GLU A 57 7.90 -9.86 36.02
N MET A 58 8.04 -9.66 37.33
CA MET A 58 7.72 -10.72 38.31
C MET A 58 6.95 -10.22 39.54
N ILE A 59 6.02 -9.28 39.35
CA ILE A 59 5.06 -8.86 40.40
C ILE A 59 3.60 -8.86 39.89
N CYS A 60 3.36 -8.99 38.58
CA CYS A 60 1.99 -9.02 38.03
C CYS A 60 1.31 -10.40 38.12
N PHE A 61 2.07 -11.50 38.08
CA PHE A 61 1.48 -12.85 38.05
C PHE A 61 1.02 -13.39 39.42
N LEU A 62 1.51 -12.87 40.54
CA LEU A 62 1.22 -13.44 41.86
C LEU A 62 0.04 -12.79 42.62
N LYS A 63 -0.57 -11.73 42.06
CA LYS A 63 -1.78 -11.10 42.64
C LYS A 63 -3.10 -11.54 41.99
N CYS A 64 -3.06 -12.27 40.87
CA CYS A 64 -4.28 -12.71 40.18
C CYS A 64 -4.85 -14.03 40.75
N PHE A 65 -4.02 -14.86 41.39
CA PHE A 65 -4.43 -16.19 41.84
C PHE A 65 -5.15 -16.24 43.20
N LEU A 66 -5.23 -15.13 43.94
CA LEU A 66 -5.80 -15.13 45.30
C LEU A 66 -7.19 -14.45 45.44
N CYS A 67 -7.79 -13.95 44.36
CA CYS A 67 -9.14 -13.36 44.38
C CYS A 67 -10.26 -14.28 43.86
N CYS A 68 -9.93 -15.49 43.36
CA CYS A 68 -10.92 -16.36 42.69
C CYS A 68 -11.48 -17.49 43.58
N ALA A 69 -11.17 -17.49 44.87
CA ALA A 69 -11.73 -18.46 45.80
C ALA A 69 -12.80 -17.78 46.66
N ILE A 70 -14.04 -18.26 46.49
CA ILE A 70 -15.20 -18.09 47.38
C ILE A 70 -16.11 -16.89 47.05
N THR A 71 -16.89 -17.01 45.98
CA THR A 71 -18.24 -16.40 45.93
C THR A 71 -19.26 -17.50 45.62
N PRO A 72 -20.35 -17.64 46.40
CA PRO A 72 -21.36 -18.66 46.14
C PRO A 72 -22.12 -18.36 44.85
N PHE A 73 -22.28 -19.41 44.04
CA PHE A 73 -23.03 -19.45 42.80
C PHE A 73 -24.46 -18.90 42.98
N ILE A 74 -24.74 -17.76 42.36
CA ILE A 74 -26.08 -17.39 41.91
C ILE A 74 -26.08 -17.59 40.40
N ILE A 75 -26.63 -18.72 39.94
CA ILE A 75 -26.85 -18.99 38.52
C ILE A 75 -28.03 -18.13 38.09
N VAL A 76 -27.75 -16.94 37.59
CA VAL A 76 -28.70 -16.19 36.77
C VAL A 76 -28.57 -16.75 35.35
N PRO A 77 -29.67 -17.19 34.70
CA PRO A 77 -29.63 -17.55 33.29
C PRO A 77 -29.42 -16.27 32.47
N ILE A 78 -28.16 -15.92 32.24
CA ILE A 78 -27.79 -14.96 31.21
C ILE A 78 -28.08 -15.68 29.89
N PHE A 79 -29.16 -15.28 29.24
CA PHE A 79 -29.33 -15.50 27.81
C PHE A 79 -28.22 -14.73 27.11
N ILE A 80 -27.09 -15.40 26.88
CA ILE A 80 -26.09 -14.94 25.92
C ILE A 80 -26.79 -15.03 24.58
N ILE A 81 -27.25 -13.88 24.09
CA ILE A 81 -27.51 -13.69 22.67
C ILE A 81 -26.12 -13.83 22.04
N PHE A 82 -25.88 -14.99 21.43
CA PHE A 82 -24.76 -15.17 20.52
C PHE A 82 -25.04 -14.24 19.34
N ASP A 83 -24.28 -13.15 19.23
CA ASP A 83 -24.13 -12.46 17.96
C ASP A 83 -23.61 -13.49 16.93
N PRO A 84 -24.32 -13.72 15.81
CA PRO A 84 -23.91 -14.68 14.80
C PRO A 84 -22.92 -14.02 13.84
N GLU A 85 -21.77 -13.56 14.33
CA GLU A 85 -20.68 -13.13 13.46
C GLU A 85 -19.35 -13.79 13.89
N GLY A 86 -18.76 -14.56 12.97
CA GLY A 86 -17.36 -14.97 13.04
C GLY A 86 -17.06 -16.27 13.78
N GLY A 87 -17.61 -17.40 13.34
CA GLY A 87 -17.05 -18.71 13.68
C GLY A 87 -15.62 -18.87 13.10
N PRO A 88 -14.76 -19.72 13.71
CA PRO A 88 -13.41 -19.97 13.20
C PRO A 88 -13.51 -20.58 11.79
N SER A 89 -12.89 -19.92 10.82
CA SER A 89 -12.75 -20.40 9.45
C SER A 89 -12.14 -21.80 9.45
N ARG A 90 -12.80 -22.72 8.74
CA ARG A 90 -12.37 -24.10 8.56
C ARG A 90 -11.13 -24.21 7.67
N PRO A 91 -10.28 -25.23 7.88
CA PRO A 91 -9.12 -25.47 7.04
C PRO A 91 -9.45 -26.13 5.71
N GLY A 92 -9.04 -25.48 4.61
CA GLY A 92 -9.15 -25.99 3.24
C GLY A 92 -9.97 -25.14 2.26
N GLY A 93 -10.09 -23.83 2.46
CA GLY A 93 -10.69 -22.93 1.46
C GLY A 93 -9.73 -22.62 0.29
N PRO A 94 -10.22 -22.48 -0.95
CA PRO A 94 -9.41 -22.04 -2.09
C PRO A 94 -8.86 -20.61 -1.87
N PRO A 95 -7.88 -20.14 -2.67
CA PRO A 95 -7.41 -18.76 -2.63
C PRO A 95 -8.63 -17.84 -2.79
N GLY A 96 -8.84 -16.92 -1.85
CA GLY A 96 -9.92 -15.93 -1.94
C GLY A 96 -10.74 -15.66 -0.68
N LEU A 97 -10.47 -16.30 0.46
CA LEU A 97 -11.31 -16.20 1.67
C LEU A 97 -10.88 -15.11 2.68
N TYR A 98 -10.38 -13.96 2.20
CA TYR A 98 -10.31 -12.74 3.02
C TYR A 98 -11.67 -12.02 2.95
N ASN A 99 -12.19 -11.60 4.10
CA ASN A 99 -13.43 -10.82 4.21
C ASN A 99 -13.19 -9.38 3.71
N MET A 100 -13.02 -9.21 2.40
CA MET A 100 -12.93 -7.89 1.78
C MET A 100 -14.28 -7.18 1.84
N ALA A 101 -14.25 -5.85 1.94
CA ALA A 101 -15.47 -5.06 1.86
C ALA A 101 -16.15 -5.25 0.49
N THR A 102 -17.47 -5.38 0.49
CA THR A 102 -18.30 -5.51 -0.72
C THR A 102 -19.18 -4.29 -0.95
N SER A 103 -19.18 -3.34 -0.02
CA SER A 103 -19.92 -2.08 -0.08
C SER A 103 -18.97 -0.93 0.20
N PHE A 104 -19.04 0.10 -0.66
CA PHE A 104 -18.12 1.22 -0.65
C PHE A 104 -18.88 2.54 -0.67
N VAL A 105 -18.43 3.52 0.11
CA VAL A 105 -18.92 4.90 0.02
C VAL A 105 -18.16 5.63 -1.09
N ASP A 106 -18.90 6.30 -1.98
CA ASP A 106 -18.33 7.08 -3.08
C ASP A 106 -17.63 8.33 -2.54
N GLN A 107 -16.34 8.46 -2.80
CA GLN A 107 -15.54 9.64 -2.44
C GLN A 107 -15.16 10.49 -3.66
N GLY A 108 -15.63 10.13 -4.86
CA GLY A 108 -15.28 10.85 -6.08
C GLY A 108 -13.83 10.60 -6.52
N SER A 109 -13.10 11.66 -6.86
CA SER A 109 -11.74 11.55 -7.41
C SER A 109 -10.67 11.49 -6.30
N ILE A 110 -9.64 10.65 -6.50
CA ILE A 110 -8.43 10.63 -5.64
C ILE A 110 -7.39 11.69 -6.05
N ASP A 111 -7.61 12.41 -7.16
CA ASP A 111 -6.57 13.21 -7.78
C ASP A 111 -5.93 14.25 -6.83
N GLY A 112 -4.62 14.16 -6.65
CA GLY A 112 -3.84 15.04 -5.77
C GLY A 112 -4.00 14.77 -4.27
N LEU A 113 -4.73 13.71 -3.89
CA LEU A 113 -4.97 13.34 -2.49
C LEU A 113 -4.00 12.24 -2.04
N ALA A 114 -3.70 12.26 -0.74
CA ALA A 114 -3.12 11.14 -0.02
C ALA A 114 -4.15 10.65 1.00
N LEU A 115 -4.45 9.35 1.00
CA LEU A 115 -5.46 8.75 1.88
C LEU A 115 -4.91 7.56 2.65
N GLY A 116 -5.44 7.33 3.85
CA GLY A 116 -5.21 6.12 4.61
C GLY A 116 -6.07 4.97 4.09
N ILE A 117 -5.48 3.80 3.89
CA ILE A 117 -6.22 2.63 3.41
C ILE A 117 -7.31 2.18 4.38
N CYS A 118 -7.17 2.47 5.68
CA CYS A 118 -8.13 2.12 6.72
C CYS A 118 -9.01 3.29 7.19
N ASP A 119 -9.00 4.44 6.50
CA ASP A 119 -9.90 5.57 6.82
C ASP A 119 -11.39 5.23 6.57
N GLY A 120 -11.65 4.13 5.87
CA GLY A 120 -12.97 3.58 5.58
C GLY A 120 -12.94 2.65 4.37
N ASN A 121 -14.10 2.09 4.03
CA ASN A 121 -14.27 1.33 2.80
C ASN A 121 -14.86 2.26 1.73
N PHE A 122 -13.99 2.82 0.91
CA PHE A 122 -14.32 3.84 -0.07
C PHE A 122 -14.08 3.36 -1.49
N LYS A 123 -14.80 3.98 -2.42
CA LYS A 123 -14.52 3.86 -3.85
C LYS A 123 -14.09 5.21 -4.40
N TYR A 124 -13.07 5.18 -5.25
CA TYR A 124 -12.47 6.34 -5.87
C TYR A 124 -12.38 6.18 -7.39
N ASN A 125 -12.45 7.30 -8.10
CA ASN A 125 -12.10 7.40 -9.50
C ASN A 125 -10.71 8.02 -9.65
N VAL A 126 -9.85 7.38 -10.44
CA VAL A 126 -8.50 7.83 -10.74
C VAL A 126 -8.51 8.49 -12.12
N THR A 127 -8.23 9.79 -12.18
CA THR A 127 -8.18 10.53 -13.45
C THR A 127 -6.78 11.04 -13.78
N THR A 128 -5.96 11.31 -12.76
CA THR A 128 -4.55 11.64 -12.91
C THR A 128 -3.71 10.78 -11.98
N SER A 129 -3.55 11.19 -10.72
CA SER A 129 -2.85 10.40 -9.71
C SER A 129 -3.16 10.81 -8.28
N GLY A 130 -2.97 9.89 -7.35
CA GLY A 130 -3.06 10.09 -5.91
C GLY A 130 -2.14 9.12 -5.15
N ILE A 131 -2.27 9.08 -3.82
CA ILE A 131 -1.46 8.22 -2.95
C ILE A 131 -2.36 7.48 -1.95
N ILE A 132 -2.08 6.20 -1.76
CA ILE A 132 -2.65 5.36 -0.70
C ILE A 132 -1.55 5.03 0.31
N GLN A 133 -1.82 5.17 1.60
CA GLN A 133 -0.88 4.89 2.66
C GLN A 133 -1.46 3.91 3.67
N SER A 134 -0.60 3.11 4.30
CA SER A 134 -0.99 2.39 5.51
C SER A 134 -1.23 3.36 6.66
N ASP A 135 -1.99 2.93 7.66
CA ASP A 135 -2.14 3.70 8.89
C ASP A 135 -0.79 4.07 9.48
N ASN A 136 -0.71 5.28 10.04
CA ASN A 136 0.47 5.84 10.70
C ASN A 136 1.73 6.01 9.83
N TYR A 137 1.71 5.68 8.52
CA TYR A 137 2.89 5.82 7.65
C TYR A 137 3.53 7.23 7.80
N PRO A 138 4.86 7.35 7.97
CA PRO A 138 5.89 6.30 7.83
C PRO A 138 6.20 5.50 9.11
N ALA A 139 5.43 5.67 10.18
CA ALA A 139 5.54 4.82 11.37
C ALA A 139 4.87 3.47 11.15
N SER A 140 4.97 2.58 12.14
CA SER A 140 4.40 1.24 12.02
C SER A 140 2.88 1.26 11.85
N TYR A 141 2.36 0.45 10.94
CA TYR A 141 0.92 0.28 10.76
C TYR A 141 0.27 -0.39 11.96
N ASN A 142 -1.05 -0.29 12.03
CA ASN A 142 -1.82 -0.90 13.11
C ASN A 142 -1.87 -2.43 12.97
N PRO A 143 -1.77 -3.19 14.08
CA PRO A 143 -2.08 -4.63 14.08
C PRO A 143 -3.55 -4.86 13.71
N HIS A 144 -3.89 -6.06 13.25
CA HIS A 144 -5.26 -6.48 12.95
C HIS A 144 -6.02 -5.62 11.95
N SER A 145 -5.31 -4.94 11.06
CA SER A 145 -5.94 -4.15 10.01
C SER A 145 -6.58 -5.08 8.98
N SER A 146 -7.78 -4.73 8.51
CA SER A 146 -8.45 -5.45 7.43
C SER A 146 -9.30 -4.44 6.67
N CYS A 147 -8.69 -3.83 5.65
CA CYS A 147 -9.20 -2.61 5.04
C CYS A 147 -9.26 -2.78 3.54
N THR A 148 -10.34 -2.34 2.91
CA THR A 148 -10.51 -2.48 1.46
C THR A 148 -10.97 -1.17 0.85
N ASN A 149 -10.28 -0.72 -0.19
CA ASN A 149 -10.73 0.38 -1.03
C ASN A 149 -10.83 -0.07 -2.49
N GLN A 150 -11.74 0.54 -3.23
CA GLN A 150 -12.00 0.23 -4.62
C GLN A 150 -11.63 1.41 -5.53
N PHE A 151 -10.99 1.11 -6.66
CA PHE A 151 -10.49 2.10 -7.60
C PHE A 151 -11.04 1.81 -8.98
N ASN A 152 -11.56 2.85 -9.61
CA ASN A 152 -11.95 2.84 -11.02
C ASN A 152 -11.20 3.94 -11.77
N SER A 153 -11.19 3.87 -13.10
CA SER A 153 -10.53 4.85 -13.96
C SER A 153 -11.29 4.96 -15.26
N THR A 154 -11.28 6.15 -15.85
CA THR A 154 -11.79 6.37 -17.21
C THR A 154 -10.71 6.24 -18.29
N ALA A 155 -9.45 5.98 -17.89
CA ALA A 155 -8.35 5.69 -18.81
C ALA A 155 -8.37 4.22 -19.25
N ASP A 156 -7.29 3.77 -19.90
CA ASP A 156 -7.11 2.37 -20.33
C ASP A 156 -6.71 1.42 -19.18
N GLY A 157 -6.52 1.94 -17.97
CA GLY A 157 -6.30 1.16 -16.75
C GLY A 157 -5.83 2.02 -15.59
N ILE A 158 -5.19 1.37 -14.61
CA ILE A 158 -4.59 1.97 -13.41
C ILE A 158 -3.22 1.35 -13.18
N THR A 159 -2.24 2.19 -12.82
CA THR A 159 -0.92 1.74 -12.36
C THR A 159 -0.73 2.09 -10.89
N PHE A 160 -0.24 1.12 -10.11
CA PHE A 160 0.16 1.26 -8.73
C PHE A 160 1.69 1.20 -8.65
N GLU A 161 2.32 2.20 -8.04
CA GLU A 161 3.76 2.24 -7.78
C GLU A 161 4.02 2.26 -6.28
N PHE A 162 4.80 1.30 -5.81
CA PHE A 162 5.13 1.12 -4.41
C PHE A 162 6.30 2.04 -4.08
N GLN A 163 6.02 3.31 -3.78
CA GLN A 163 7.05 4.31 -3.51
C GLN A 163 7.87 3.95 -2.27
N SER A 164 7.20 3.40 -1.26
CA SER A 164 7.81 2.67 -0.16
C SER A 164 6.85 1.56 0.26
N PHE A 165 7.38 0.37 0.55
CA PHE A 165 6.62 -0.79 0.97
C PHE A 165 7.49 -1.71 1.83
N PHE A 166 7.14 -1.81 3.11
CA PHE A 166 7.73 -2.77 4.03
C PHE A 166 6.68 -3.28 5.02
N THR A 167 6.26 -4.53 4.83
CA THR A 167 5.34 -5.28 5.69
C THR A 167 6.04 -6.51 6.26
N ASP A 168 5.43 -7.20 7.22
CA ASP A 168 5.91 -8.55 7.54
C ASP A 168 5.74 -9.43 6.30
N GLU A 169 6.76 -10.20 5.96
CA GLU A 169 6.79 -11.01 4.76
C GLU A 169 5.77 -12.15 4.81
N HIS A 170 5.44 -12.63 6.02
CA HIS A 170 4.70 -13.88 6.22
C HIS A 170 3.20 -13.74 6.49
N PHE A 171 2.79 -12.65 7.15
CA PHE A 171 1.40 -12.56 7.65
C PHE A 171 0.67 -11.31 7.17
N ASP A 172 1.42 -10.30 6.74
CA ASP A 172 0.89 -8.98 6.40
C ASP A 172 1.03 -8.72 4.91
N TYR A 173 -0.06 -8.38 4.25
CA TYR A 173 -0.06 -8.34 2.81
C TYR A 173 -1.10 -7.42 2.19
N ILE A 174 -0.83 -7.05 0.94
CA ILE A 174 -1.80 -6.45 0.03
C ILE A 174 -2.24 -7.47 -1.02
N VAL A 175 -3.54 -7.49 -1.33
CA VAL A 175 -4.09 -8.17 -2.50
C VAL A 175 -4.82 -7.18 -3.39
N PHE A 176 -4.64 -7.35 -4.71
CA PHE A 176 -5.44 -6.69 -5.73
C PHE A 176 -6.50 -7.68 -6.21
N ARG A 177 -7.78 -7.29 -6.20
CA ARG A 177 -8.89 -8.13 -6.67
C ARG A 177 -9.66 -7.44 -7.78
N ASP A 178 -9.82 -8.12 -8.90
CA ASP A 178 -10.52 -7.61 -10.07
C ASP A 178 -12.04 -7.58 -9.88
N SER A 179 -12.72 -6.99 -10.86
CA SER A 179 -14.18 -6.89 -10.92
C SER A 179 -14.90 -8.23 -10.96
N ASP A 180 -14.23 -9.29 -11.42
CA ASP A 180 -14.77 -10.65 -11.48
C ASP A 180 -14.55 -11.40 -10.14
N GLY A 181 -13.87 -10.76 -9.18
CA GLY A 181 -13.59 -11.31 -7.86
C GLY A 181 -12.33 -12.17 -7.80
N ASN A 182 -11.53 -12.21 -8.87
CA ASN A 182 -10.27 -12.93 -8.88
C ASN A 182 -9.16 -12.07 -8.29
N ASP A 183 -8.31 -12.70 -7.48
CA ASP A 183 -7.09 -12.05 -7.02
C ASP A 183 -6.16 -11.87 -8.24
N TYR A 184 -5.91 -10.62 -8.58
CA TYR A 184 -5.14 -10.24 -9.74
C TYR A 184 -3.72 -10.77 -9.59
N GLY A 185 -3.30 -11.62 -10.54
CA GLY A 185 -2.02 -12.31 -10.45
C GLY A 185 -2.01 -13.56 -9.58
N GLY A 186 -3.10 -13.88 -8.87
CA GLY A 186 -3.16 -15.03 -7.96
C GLY A 186 -2.25 -14.89 -6.73
N HIS A 187 -1.79 -13.68 -6.44
CA HIS A 187 -0.67 -13.44 -5.55
C HIS A 187 -0.88 -12.23 -4.65
N SER A 188 -0.35 -12.32 -3.43
CA SER A 188 -0.28 -11.23 -2.47
C SER A 188 1.08 -10.53 -2.52
N CYS A 189 1.11 -9.25 -2.13
CA CYS A 189 2.32 -8.45 -1.99
C CYS A 189 2.67 -8.34 -0.50
N SER A 190 3.83 -8.83 -0.07
CA SER A 190 4.33 -8.74 1.31
C SER A 190 5.85 -8.48 1.33
N GLY A 191 6.42 -8.20 2.50
CA GLY A 191 7.86 -7.97 2.65
C GLY A 191 8.31 -6.60 2.16
N HIS A 192 9.48 -6.52 1.53
CA HIS A 192 10.09 -5.26 1.05
C HIS A 192 10.01 -5.12 -0.48
N LEU A 193 9.21 -4.15 -0.96
CA LEU A 193 8.81 -4.06 -2.38
C LEU A 193 8.98 -2.65 -2.99
N ASP A 194 9.84 -1.80 -2.43
CA ASP A 194 10.13 -0.46 -2.96
C ASP A 194 10.40 -0.47 -4.48
N GLY A 195 9.75 0.45 -5.20
CA GLY A 195 9.86 0.63 -6.65
C GLY A 195 9.04 -0.36 -7.50
N THR A 196 8.41 -1.35 -6.87
CA THR A 196 7.53 -2.31 -7.57
C THR A 196 6.35 -1.58 -8.20
N ARG A 197 5.98 -1.98 -9.43
CA ARG A 197 4.82 -1.47 -10.13
C ARG A 197 3.85 -2.61 -10.46
N VAL A 198 2.57 -2.32 -10.35
CA VAL A 198 1.47 -3.22 -10.71
C VAL A 198 0.49 -2.44 -11.58
N SER A 199 0.28 -2.87 -12.82
CA SER A 199 -0.69 -2.28 -13.73
C SER A 199 -1.89 -3.19 -13.92
N VAL A 200 -3.10 -2.62 -13.93
CA VAL A 200 -4.37 -3.31 -14.17
C VAL A 200 -5.05 -2.63 -15.36
N ASP A 201 -5.45 -3.41 -16.37
CA ASP A 201 -6.17 -2.87 -17.53
C ASP A 201 -7.65 -2.59 -17.23
N ASN A 202 -8.30 -1.86 -18.12
CA ASN A 202 -9.69 -1.45 -17.98
C ASN A 202 -10.72 -2.60 -17.94
N LEU A 203 -10.38 -3.80 -18.42
CA LEU A 203 -11.28 -4.95 -18.42
C LEU A 203 -11.46 -5.55 -17.02
N ARG A 204 -10.53 -5.26 -16.11
CA ARG A 204 -10.51 -5.76 -14.73
C ARG A 204 -10.93 -4.71 -13.70
N LEU A 205 -11.33 -3.52 -14.16
CA LEU A 205 -11.82 -2.45 -13.31
C LEU A 205 -13.31 -2.64 -12.98
N PRO A 206 -13.78 -2.20 -11.80
CA PRO A 206 -12.98 -1.59 -10.74
C PRO A 206 -12.09 -2.60 -10.01
N ILE A 207 -10.88 -2.19 -9.67
CA ILE A 207 -9.94 -2.99 -8.91
C ILE A 207 -10.07 -2.66 -7.41
N SER A 208 -10.13 -3.68 -6.56
CA SER A 208 -10.12 -3.52 -5.12
C SER A 208 -8.72 -3.80 -4.58
N ILE A 209 -8.19 -2.92 -3.74
CA ILE A 209 -6.96 -3.15 -2.98
C ILE A 209 -7.36 -3.50 -1.54
N HIS A 210 -6.80 -4.58 -1.00
CA HIS A 210 -7.04 -5.00 0.37
C HIS A 210 -5.73 -5.13 1.12
N PHE A 211 -5.62 -4.43 2.24
CA PHE A 211 -4.53 -4.62 3.19
C PHE A 211 -5.03 -5.40 4.40
N LYS A 212 -4.25 -6.42 4.78
CA LYS A 212 -4.45 -7.22 5.98
C LYS A 212 -3.18 -7.22 6.81
N SER A 213 -3.31 -7.04 8.13
CA SER A 213 -2.24 -7.31 9.08
C SER A 213 -2.68 -8.23 10.23
N ASP A 214 -1.70 -8.90 10.83
CA ASP A 214 -1.88 -9.78 11.98
C ASP A 214 -1.60 -9.08 13.32
N LEU A 215 -1.35 -9.86 14.38
CA LEU A 215 -1.11 -9.37 15.74
C LEU A 215 0.29 -8.78 15.96
N ILE A 216 1.32 -9.23 15.25
CA ILE A 216 2.71 -9.02 15.64
C ILE A 216 3.57 -8.48 14.50
N GLU A 217 4.78 -8.03 14.83
CA GLU A 217 5.80 -7.70 13.84
C GLU A 217 5.51 -6.54 12.86
N GLN A 218 4.66 -5.58 13.22
CA GLN A 218 4.35 -4.45 12.34
C GLN A 218 5.60 -3.66 11.92
N ARG A 219 5.74 -3.50 10.60
CA ARG A 219 6.82 -2.73 9.94
C ARG A 219 6.32 -1.33 9.56
N THR A 220 7.12 -0.56 8.82
CA THR A 220 6.82 0.84 8.44
C THR A 220 5.64 1.00 7.48
N GLY A 221 5.11 -0.09 6.93
CA GLY A 221 3.93 -0.08 6.07
C GLY A 221 4.25 0.41 4.67
N PHE A 222 3.38 1.22 4.09
CA PHE A 222 3.51 1.57 2.68
C PHE A 222 2.98 2.96 2.32
N SER A 223 3.52 3.46 1.21
CA SER A 223 3.01 4.57 0.42
C SER A 223 3.01 4.16 -1.04
N ILE A 224 1.82 4.05 -1.63
CA ILE A 224 1.60 3.58 -2.99
C ILE A 224 1.02 4.73 -3.81
N ALA A 225 1.74 5.15 -4.85
CA ALA A 225 1.18 6.06 -5.83
C ALA A 225 0.22 5.30 -6.75
N VAL A 226 -0.93 5.89 -7.00
CA VAL A 226 -1.95 5.37 -7.91
C VAL A 226 -2.08 6.36 -9.05
N SER A 227 -1.99 5.91 -10.29
CA SER A 227 -2.13 6.77 -11.46
C SER A 227 -3.04 6.15 -12.51
N ALA A 228 -3.75 7.02 -13.23
CA ALA A 228 -4.54 6.61 -14.38
C ALA A 228 -3.59 6.22 -15.52
N GLY A 229 -3.88 5.09 -16.18
CA GLY A 229 -3.11 4.57 -17.30
C GLY A 229 -2.63 3.14 -17.04
N TYR A 230 -2.69 2.33 -18.09
CA TYR A 230 -2.16 0.98 -18.11
C TYR A 230 -0.76 0.92 -18.71
N ASP A 231 0.14 0.17 -18.08
CA ASP A 231 1.44 -0.19 -18.64
C ASP A 231 1.63 -1.71 -18.57
N SER A 232 1.57 -2.38 -19.73
CA SER A 232 1.68 -3.83 -19.84
C SER A 232 3.02 -4.40 -19.40
N SER A 233 4.06 -3.58 -19.24
CA SER A 233 5.34 -4.04 -18.70
C SER A 233 5.28 -4.33 -17.19
N ASN A 234 4.25 -3.81 -16.50
CA ASN A 234 4.04 -4.00 -15.07
C ASN A 234 2.83 -4.90 -14.77
N GLU A 235 2.42 -5.75 -15.71
CA GLU A 235 1.37 -6.75 -15.44
C GLU A 235 1.85 -7.70 -14.33
N ILE A 236 1.02 -7.92 -13.30
CA ILE A 236 1.43 -8.62 -12.07
C ILE A 236 1.86 -10.08 -12.32
N THR A 237 1.51 -10.65 -13.48
CA THR A 237 1.99 -11.95 -13.96
C THR A 237 3.52 -12.01 -14.15
N ILE A 238 4.20 -10.86 -14.05
CA ILE A 238 5.65 -10.66 -14.22
C ILE A 238 6.28 -10.07 -12.94
N GLY A 239 5.51 -9.88 -11.86
CA GLY A 239 5.89 -9.07 -10.69
C GLY A 239 6.46 -9.81 -9.48
N ARG A 240 7.03 -9.04 -8.54
CA ARG A 240 7.51 -9.51 -7.22
C ARG A 240 6.39 -9.82 -6.22
N CYS A 241 5.18 -9.34 -6.47
CA CYS A 241 4.00 -9.76 -5.72
C CYS A 241 3.69 -11.20 -6.12
N GLY A 242 3.97 -12.17 -5.24
CA GLY A 242 3.69 -13.58 -5.53
C GLY A 242 4.84 -14.57 -5.51
N GLU A 243 6.03 -14.17 -5.07
CA GLU A 243 7.09 -15.18 -4.85
C GLU A 243 6.76 -16.15 -3.70
N GLN A 244 5.72 -15.88 -2.91
CA GLN A 244 5.24 -16.75 -1.84
C GLN A 244 3.77 -17.14 -2.06
N ASN A 245 3.51 -18.45 -2.25
CA ASN A 245 2.16 -19.00 -2.15
C ASN A 245 1.78 -19.01 -0.66
N PHE A 246 1.09 -17.96 -0.20
CA PHE A 246 0.56 -17.95 1.16
C PHE A 246 -0.64 -18.88 1.28
N ASN A 247 -0.36 -20.14 1.61
CA ASN A 247 -1.30 -20.95 2.35
C ASN A 247 -1.10 -20.62 3.83
N ASP A 248 -2.07 -19.97 4.46
CA ASP A 248 -2.16 -19.71 5.91
C ASP A 248 -1.90 -20.98 6.77
N TYR A 249 -1.96 -22.17 6.15
CA TYR A 249 -1.72 -23.48 6.76
C TYR A 249 -0.26 -23.92 6.88
N ASP A 250 0.66 -23.47 6.02
CA ASP A 250 1.99 -24.11 5.92
C ASP A 250 2.98 -23.67 7.02
N TYR A 251 2.70 -22.60 7.77
CA TYR A 251 3.65 -22.07 8.76
C TYR A 251 3.48 -22.67 10.18
N TYR A 252 2.30 -23.19 10.53
CA TYR A 252 2.07 -23.77 11.86
C TYR A 252 2.53 -25.24 12.00
N TYR A 253 3.03 -25.87 10.93
CA TYR A 253 3.30 -27.32 10.90
C TYR A 253 4.67 -27.74 10.33
N ASN A 254 5.62 -26.82 10.16
CA ASN A 254 7.00 -27.15 9.78
C ASN A 254 8.02 -26.79 10.86
#